data_AF-A0A838HJF7-F1
#
_entry.id   AF-A0A838HJF7-F1
#
_cell.length_a   1.000
_cell.length_b   1.000
_cell.length_c   1.000
_cell.angle_alpha   90.00
_cell.angle_beta   90.00
_cell.angle_gamma   90.00
#
_symmetry.space_group_name_H-M   'P 1'
#
loop_
_entity.id
_entity.type
_entity.pdbx_description
1 polymer ?
#
loop_
_entity_poly.entity_id
_entity_poly.type
_entity_poly.pdbx_seq_one_letter_code
_entity_poly.pdbx_strand_id
1 'polypeptide(L)'
;MADEIRVTPVSGGAAAGEPSLGELFKQLAEDSATLVRQEVALAKVEMSRNIKSAAQSAAMVAVGGMIAFVGVLVLVAGIVILLGAALNNYWLAALIVGIVFLAIGGLLAMSNLNKLKAEELAPERTIQTLQEDKQWIQKEIKQVKTDLTT
;
A
#
# COMPACT_ATOMS: atom_id res chain seq x y z
N MET A 1 21.95 -70.28 -22.83
CA MET A 1 21.85 -69.90 -21.41
C MET A 1 20.80 -68.80 -21.34
N ALA A 2 19.58 -69.17 -20.98
CA ALA A 2 18.43 -68.28 -20.91
C ALA A 2 18.48 -67.52 -19.58
N ASP A 3 18.41 -66.20 -19.65
CA ASP A 3 18.33 -65.31 -18.49
C ASP A 3 16.87 -65.28 -18.02
N GLU A 4 16.65 -65.78 -16.81
CA GLU A 4 15.34 -65.94 -16.20
C GLU A 4 14.92 -64.60 -15.59
N ILE A 5 14.05 -63.87 -16.28
CA ILE A 5 13.44 -62.64 -15.76
C ILE A 5 12.60 -63.02 -14.54
N ARG A 6 13.17 -62.80 -13.35
CA ARG A 6 12.47 -62.88 -12.07
C ARG A 6 11.43 -61.75 -12.00
N VAL A 7 10.23 -62.04 -12.44
CA VAL A 7 9.05 -61.23 -12.13
C VAL A 7 8.70 -61.52 -10.67
N THR A 8 9.06 -60.60 -9.77
CA THR A 8 8.56 -60.67 -8.39
C THR A 8 7.05 -60.46 -8.41
N PRO A 9 6.25 -61.31 -7.74
CA PRO A 9 4.83 -61.07 -7.60
C PRO A 9 4.66 -59.76 -6.83
N VAL A 10 4.05 -58.75 -7.45
CA VAL A 10 3.50 -57.59 -6.74
C VAL A 10 2.53 -58.20 -5.74
N SER A 11 2.94 -58.21 -4.47
CA SER A 11 2.17 -58.78 -3.39
C SER A 11 0.85 -58.02 -3.37
N GLY A 12 -0.22 -58.72 -3.73
CA GLY A 12 -1.58 -58.23 -3.65
C GLY A 12 -1.89 -57.90 -2.19
N GLY A 13 -1.74 -56.62 -1.84
CA GLY A 13 -2.47 -56.02 -0.73
C GLY A 13 -3.94 -56.03 -1.10
N ALA A 14 -4.64 -57.08 -0.71
CA ALA A 14 -6.08 -57.15 -0.75
C ALA A 14 -6.68 -55.97 0.04
N ALA A 15 -7.64 -55.28 -0.58
CA ALA A 15 -8.55 -54.28 -0.01
C ALA A 15 -7.97 -52.89 0.36
N ALA A 16 -7.46 -52.15 -0.63
CA ALA A 16 -7.66 -50.69 -0.63
C ALA A 16 -8.93 -50.41 -1.44
N GLY A 17 -10.07 -50.29 -0.76
CA GLY A 17 -11.32 -49.86 -1.41
C GLY A 17 -11.09 -48.55 -2.15
N GLU A 18 -11.78 -48.34 -3.27
CA GLU A 18 -11.81 -47.06 -3.96
C GLU A 18 -12.02 -45.95 -2.92
N PRO A 19 -11.21 -44.87 -2.94
CA PRO A 19 -11.35 -43.80 -1.96
C PRO A 19 -12.80 -43.37 -1.93
N SER A 20 -13.40 -43.42 -0.75
CA SER A 20 -14.79 -43.06 -0.58
C SER A 20 -15.00 -41.63 -1.08
N LEU A 21 -16.21 -41.31 -1.57
CA LEU A 21 -16.54 -39.94 -1.97
C LEU A 21 -16.25 -38.92 -0.85
N GLY A 22 -16.33 -39.35 0.43
CA GLY A 22 -15.94 -38.55 1.59
C GLY A 22 -14.43 -38.30 1.69
N GLU A 23 -13.59 -39.28 1.34
CA GLU A 23 -12.13 -39.15 1.31
C GLU A 23 -11.68 -38.12 0.25
N LEU A 24 -12.28 -38.17 -0.95
CA LEU A 24 -11.97 -37.25 -2.04
C LEU A 24 -12.40 -35.82 -1.71
N PHE A 25 -13.57 -35.66 -1.08
CA PHE A 25 -14.04 -34.34 -0.64
C PHE A 25 -13.14 -33.76 0.46
N LYS A 26 -12.66 -34.61 1.38
CA LYS A 26 -11.69 -34.21 2.41
C LYS A 26 -10.36 -33.77 1.81
N GLN A 27 -9.82 -34.51 0.85
CA GLN A 27 -8.58 -34.12 0.15
C GLN A 27 -8.75 -32.81 -0.61
N LEU A 28 -9.85 -32.65 -1.36
CA LEU A 28 -10.11 -31.40 -2.08
C LEU A 28 -10.26 -30.19 -1.14
N ALA A 29 -10.88 -30.39 0.03
CA ALA A 29 -10.99 -29.36 1.06
C ALA A 29 -9.62 -29.01 1.67
N GLU A 30 -8.77 -30.00 1.94
CA GLU A 30 -7.39 -29.79 2.42
C GLU A 30 -6.51 -29.08 1.38
N ASP A 31 -6.63 -29.44 0.11
CA ASP A 31 -5.91 -28.80 -1.00
C ASP A 31 -6.39 -27.36 -1.21
N SER A 32 -7.70 -27.12 -1.17
CA SER A 32 -8.28 -25.78 -1.27
C SER A 32 -7.83 -24.89 -0.10
N ALA A 33 -7.80 -25.43 1.13
CA ALA A 33 -7.28 -24.71 2.29
C ALA A 33 -5.78 -24.40 2.15
N THR A 34 -5.03 -25.29 1.51
CA THR A 34 -3.60 -25.10 1.23
C THR A 34 -3.37 -23.99 0.20
N LEU A 35 -4.14 -23.96 -0.89
CA LEU A 35 -4.09 -22.89 -1.89
C LEU A 35 -4.41 -21.52 -1.28
N VAL A 36 -5.47 -21.42 -0.47
CA VAL A 36 -5.83 -20.17 0.21
C VAL A 36 -4.69 -19.69 1.11
N ARG A 37 -4.05 -20.59 1.87
CA ARG A 37 -2.89 -20.24 2.71
C ARG A 37 -1.71 -19.74 1.88
N GLN A 38 -1.46 -20.34 0.71
CA GLN A 38 -0.40 -19.92 -0.20
C GLN A 38 -0.67 -18.55 -0.81
N GLU A 39 -1.91 -18.28 -1.24
CA GLU A 39 -2.29 -16.98 -1.79
C GLU A 39 -2.14 -15.87 -0.74
N VAL A 40 -2.55 -16.13 0.51
CA VAL A 40 -2.33 -15.20 1.62
C VAL A 40 -0.83 -14.99 1.90
N ALA A 41 -0.03 -16.06 1.85
CA ALA A 41 1.42 -15.96 2.03
C ALA A 41 2.07 -15.14 0.90
N LEU A 42 1.65 -15.35 -0.34
CA LEU A 42 2.13 -14.63 -1.52
C LEU A 42 1.72 -13.15 -1.44
N ALA A 43 0.45 -12.87 -1.19
CA ALA A 43 -0.06 -11.51 -1.01
C ALA A 43 0.68 -10.76 0.10
N LYS A 44 1.02 -11.44 1.20
CA LYS A 44 1.84 -10.86 2.27
C LYS A 44 3.24 -10.50 1.80
N VAL A 45 3.89 -11.37 1.02
CA VAL A 45 5.23 -11.11 0.45
C VAL A 45 5.18 -9.96 -0.54
N GLU A 46 4.22 -9.95 -1.46
CA GLU A 46 4.06 -8.89 -2.45
C GLU A 46 3.74 -7.55 -1.80
N MET A 47 2.82 -7.53 -0.83
CA MET A 47 2.51 -6.30 -0.09
C MET A 47 3.73 -5.78 0.68
N SER A 48 4.50 -6.67 1.32
CA SER A 48 5.73 -6.28 2.02
C SER A 48 6.77 -5.72 1.04
N ARG A 49 6.91 -6.30 -0.16
CA ARG A 49 7.80 -5.81 -1.21
C ARG A 49 7.35 -4.45 -1.74
N ASN A 50 6.06 -4.27 -1.97
CA ASN A 50 5.46 -3.02 -2.45
C ASN A 50 5.66 -1.90 -1.42
N ILE A 51 5.38 -2.17 -0.14
CA ILE A 51 5.61 -1.22 0.96
C ILE A 51 7.09 -0.85 1.05
N LYS A 52 8.00 -1.83 0.99
CA LYS A 52 9.44 -1.56 1.06
C LYS A 52 9.92 -0.70 -0.12
N SER A 53 9.46 -0.98 -1.33
CA SER A 53 9.80 -0.21 -2.53
C SER A 53 9.27 1.22 -2.44
N ALA A 54 8.02 1.39 -2.02
CA ALA A 54 7.41 2.69 -1.79
C ALA A 54 8.16 3.48 -0.70
N ALA A 55 8.50 2.83 0.41
CA ALA A 55 9.27 3.43 1.49
C ALA A 55 10.67 3.88 1.04
N GLN A 56 11.37 3.05 0.25
CA GLN A 56 12.67 3.39 -0.30
C GLN A 56 12.58 4.59 -1.26
N SER A 57 11.55 4.61 -2.11
CA SER A 57 11.32 5.71 -3.04
C SER A 57 10.99 7.00 -2.29
N ALA A 58 10.13 6.94 -1.28
CA ALA A 58 9.81 8.07 -0.42
C ALA A 58 11.05 8.58 0.33
N ALA A 59 11.92 7.69 0.81
CA ALA A 59 13.19 8.06 1.45
C ALA A 59 14.12 8.78 0.48
N MET A 60 14.26 8.30 -0.75
CA MET A 60 15.10 8.96 -1.76
C MET A 60 14.55 10.34 -2.14
N VAL A 61 13.23 10.48 -2.30
CA VAL A 61 12.58 11.77 -2.54
C VAL A 61 12.81 12.72 -1.37
N ALA A 62 12.70 12.24 -0.13
CA ALA A 62 12.95 13.06 1.06
C ALA A 62 14.41 13.55 1.12
N VAL A 63 15.38 12.68 0.85
CA VAL A 63 16.81 13.04 0.81
C VAL A 63 17.10 14.03 -0.31
N GLY A 64 16.61 13.76 -1.53
CA GLY A 64 16.76 14.66 -2.67
C GLY A 64 16.11 16.02 -2.41
N GLY A 65 14.92 16.03 -1.81
CA GLY A 65 14.21 17.24 -1.39
C GLY A 65 15.00 18.04 -0.35
N MET A 66 15.61 17.39 0.63
CA MET A 66 16.48 18.07 1.62
C MET A 66 17.70 18.70 0.95
N ILE A 67 18.36 17.99 0.04
CA ILE A 67 19.53 18.53 -0.70
C ILE A 67 19.10 19.72 -1.56
N ALA A 68 18.00 19.60 -2.30
CA ALA A 68 17.45 20.70 -3.10
C ALA A 68 17.08 21.91 -2.23
N PHE A 69 16.48 21.67 -1.06
CA PHE A 69 16.15 22.72 -0.10
C PHE A 69 17.39 23.47 0.40
N VAL A 70 18.46 22.76 0.76
CA VAL A 70 19.75 23.39 1.10
C VAL A 70 20.28 24.21 -0.09
N GLY A 71 20.18 23.69 -1.32
CA GLY A 71 20.54 24.44 -2.53
C GLY A 71 19.77 25.76 -2.68
N VAL A 72 18.47 25.76 -2.42
CA VAL A 72 17.64 26.98 -2.42
C VAL A 72 18.12 27.96 -1.35
N LEU A 73 18.45 27.52 -0.13
CA LEU A 73 18.98 28.40 0.92
C LEU A 73 20.30 29.07 0.50
N VAL A 74 21.19 28.31 -0.15
CA VAL A 74 22.45 28.84 -0.70
C VAL A 74 22.18 29.88 -1.80
N LEU A 75 21.22 29.63 -2.69
CA LEU A 75 20.83 30.59 -3.72
C LEU A 75 20.23 31.87 -3.12
N VAL A 76 19.37 31.75 -2.11
CA VAL A 76 18.81 32.90 -1.38
C VAL A 76 19.93 33.72 -0.74
N ALA A 77 20.89 33.08 -0.07
CA ALA A 77 22.05 33.76 0.49
C ALA A 77 22.87 34.47 -0.62
N GLY A 78 23.05 33.82 -1.77
CA GLY A 78 23.69 34.42 -2.94
C GLY A 78 22.98 35.67 -3.44
N ILE A 79 21.64 35.65 -3.54
CA ILE A 79 20.83 36.82 -3.92
C ILE A 79 21.00 37.96 -2.91
N VAL A 80 21.02 37.65 -1.61
CA VAL A 80 21.24 38.64 -0.55
C VAL A 80 22.63 39.28 -0.69
N ILE A 81 23.67 38.49 -0.94
CA ILE A 81 25.04 39.00 -1.13
C ILE A 81 25.12 39.87 -2.37
N LEU A 82 24.55 39.41 -3.50
CA LEU A 82 24.57 40.13 -4.77
C LEU A 82 23.83 41.46 -4.66
N LEU A 83 22.64 41.46 -4.08
CA LEU A 83 21.85 42.67 -3.86
C LEU A 83 22.51 43.59 -2.82
N GLY A 84 23.10 43.01 -1.77
CA GLY A 84 23.83 43.76 -0.75
C GLY A 84 25.05 44.49 -1.32
N ALA A 85 25.78 43.85 -2.25
CA ALA A 85 26.88 44.48 -2.97
C ALA A 85 26.38 45.59 -3.91
N ALA A 86 25.28 45.36 -4.63
CA ALA A 86 24.68 46.35 -5.53
C ALA A 86 24.15 47.58 -4.81
N LEU A 87 23.59 47.41 -3.60
CA LEU A 87 23.04 48.49 -2.76
C LEU A 87 24.06 49.08 -1.77
N ASN A 88 25.27 48.49 -1.69
CA ASN A 88 26.25 48.74 -0.63
C ASN A 88 25.66 48.65 0.80
N ASN A 89 24.66 47.78 0.98
CA ASN A 89 23.93 47.60 2.24
C ASN A 89 23.34 46.18 2.34
N TYR A 90 24.02 45.31 3.09
CA TYR A 90 23.67 43.90 3.23
C TYR A 90 22.43 43.63 4.09
N TRP A 91 22.20 44.41 5.15
CA TRP A 91 21.06 44.18 6.05
C TRP A 91 19.74 44.52 5.33
N LEU A 92 19.73 45.60 4.55
CA LEU A 92 18.56 46.00 3.77
C LEU A 92 18.26 44.99 2.66
N ALA A 93 19.30 44.51 1.96
CA ALA A 93 19.16 43.45 0.97
C ALA A 93 18.56 42.17 1.56
N ALA A 94 19.00 41.75 2.75
CA ALA A 94 18.45 40.59 3.45
C ALA A 94 16.95 40.76 3.77
N LEU A 95 16.53 41.95 4.23
CA LEU A 95 15.11 42.24 4.49
C LEU A 95 14.26 42.21 3.23
N ILE A 96 14.73 42.83 2.14
CA ILE A 96 14.00 42.86 0.86
C ILE A 96 13.77 41.43 0.36
N VAL A 97 14.84 40.63 0.29
CA VAL A 97 14.76 39.23 -0.16
C VAL A 97 13.87 38.41 0.76
N GLY A 98 14.03 38.57 2.08
CA GLY A 98 13.20 37.89 3.08
C GLY A 98 11.70 38.19 2.93
N ILE A 99 11.33 39.45 2.73
CA ILE A 99 9.93 39.86 2.52
C ILE A 99 9.38 39.25 1.23
N VAL A 100 10.15 39.25 0.13
CA VAL A 100 9.73 38.64 -1.14
C VAL A 100 9.48 37.15 -0.97
N PHE A 101 10.39 36.42 -0.31
CA PHE A 101 10.23 34.99 -0.05
C PHE A 101 9.07 34.69 0.89
N LEU A 102 8.86 35.51 1.93
CA LEU A 102 7.71 35.38 2.84
C LEU A 102 6.38 35.63 2.11
N ALA A 103 6.33 36.61 1.20
CA ALA A 103 5.14 36.87 0.40
C ALA A 103 4.82 35.69 -0.51
N ILE A 104 5.81 35.18 -1.25
CA ILE A 104 5.64 34.02 -2.14
C ILE A 104 5.24 32.78 -1.33
N GLY A 105 5.96 32.48 -0.25
CA GLY A 105 5.70 31.34 0.63
C GLY A 105 4.33 31.43 1.31
N GLY A 106 3.94 32.63 1.75
CA GLY A 106 2.63 32.90 2.34
C GLY A 106 1.48 32.66 1.35
N LEU A 107 1.61 33.12 0.10
CA LEU A 107 0.60 32.88 -0.95
C LEU A 107 0.47 31.40 -1.28
N LEU A 108 1.59 30.70 -1.43
CA LEU A 108 1.61 29.25 -1.64
C LEU A 108 0.98 28.51 -0.46
N ALA A 109 1.32 28.85 0.78
CA ALA A 109 0.74 28.23 1.97
C ALA A 109 -0.78 28.47 2.05
N MET A 110 -1.23 29.71 1.85
CA MET A 110 -2.65 30.06 1.89
C MET A 110 -3.45 29.33 0.81
N SER A 111 -2.95 29.25 -0.42
CA SER A 111 -3.65 28.56 -1.52
C SER A 111 -3.82 27.06 -1.25
N ASN A 112 -2.81 26.40 -0.66
CA ASN A 112 -2.88 24.98 -0.34
C ASN A 112 -3.75 24.70 0.89
N LEU A 113 -3.68 25.53 1.93
CA LEU A 113 -4.57 25.41 3.09
C LEU A 113 -6.04 25.58 2.71
N ASN A 114 -6.34 26.44 1.73
CA ASN A 114 -7.71 26.61 1.24
C ASN A 114 -8.18 25.40 0.43
N LYS A 115 -7.29 24.74 -0.32
CA LYS A 115 -7.62 23.49 -1.04
C LYS A 115 -7.85 22.33 -0.08
N LEU A 116 -7.00 22.16 0.94
CA LEU A 116 -7.17 21.12 1.95
C LEU A 116 -8.42 21.31 2.82
N LYS A 117 -8.96 22.53 2.90
CA LYS A 117 -10.24 22.83 3.55
C LYS A 117 -11.45 22.61 2.63
N ALA A 118 -11.26 22.78 1.32
CA ALA A 118 -12.31 22.61 0.32
C ALA A 118 -12.44 21.16 -0.16
N GLU A 119 -11.35 20.41 -0.10
CA GLU A 119 -11.28 18.99 -0.45
C GLU A 119 -11.36 18.20 0.85
N GLU A 120 -12.55 17.68 1.15
CA GLU A 120 -12.76 16.81 2.30
C GLU A 120 -11.85 15.59 2.12
N LEU A 121 -10.73 15.58 2.84
CA LEU A 121 -9.67 14.57 2.72
C LEU A 121 -10.14 13.13 3.06
N ALA A 122 -11.38 13.01 3.53
CA ALA A 122 -12.08 11.75 3.67
C ALA A 122 -12.72 11.38 2.32
N PRO A 123 -12.37 10.24 1.68
CA PRO A 123 -13.04 9.80 0.47
C PRO A 123 -14.49 9.44 0.79
N GLU A 124 -15.38 10.42 0.69
CA GLU A 124 -16.80 10.29 1.05
C GLU A 124 -17.46 9.12 0.34
N ARG A 125 -17.08 8.88 -0.92
CA ARG A 125 -17.56 7.76 -1.74
C ARG A 125 -17.15 6.42 -1.15
N THR A 126 -15.88 6.26 -0.78
CA THR A 126 -15.39 5.03 -0.15
C THR A 126 -16.05 4.81 1.21
N ILE A 127 -16.27 5.87 1.98
CA ILE A 127 -16.94 5.78 3.28
C ILE A 127 -18.43 5.43 3.11
N GLN A 128 -19.13 5.99 2.11
CA GLN A 128 -20.52 5.65 1.80
C GLN A 128 -20.66 4.19 1.37
N THR A 129 -19.82 3.71 0.44
CA THR A 129 -19.87 2.31 -0.01
C THR A 129 -19.65 1.34 1.15
N LEU A 130 -18.70 1.64 2.05
CA LEU A 130 -18.48 0.82 3.26
C LEU A 130 -19.68 0.84 4.23
N GLN A 131 -20.44 1.94 4.30
CA GLN A 131 -21.66 2.02 5.11
C GLN A 131 -22.81 1.22 4.47
N GLU A 132 -22.97 1.31 3.15
CA GLU A 132 -23.95 0.56 2.39
C GLU A 132 -23.70 -0.96 2.50
N ASP A 133 -22.45 -1.39 2.34
CA ASP A 133 -22.05 -2.79 2.50
C ASP A 133 -22.37 -3.32 3.90
N LYS A 134 -22.09 -2.52 4.93
CA LYS A 134 -22.41 -2.88 6.32
C LYS A 134 -23.92 -3.04 6.53
N GLN A 135 -24.72 -2.13 5.97
CA GLN A 135 -26.18 -2.20 6.07
C GLN A 135 -26.75 -3.40 5.30
N TRP A 136 -26.20 -3.72 4.14
CA TRP A 136 -26.58 -4.90 3.36
C TRP A 136 -26.28 -6.19 4.14
N ILE A 137 -25.07 -6.33 4.69
CA ILE A 137 -24.69 -7.49 5.51
C ILE A 137 -25.62 -7.66 6.72
N GLN A 138 -25.99 -6.56 7.39
CA GLN A 138 -26.91 -6.62 8.54
C GLN A 138 -28.33 -7.07 8.15
N LYS A 139 -28.83 -6.66 6.97
CA LYS A 139 -30.14 -7.08 6.47
C LYS A 139 -30.13 -8.57 6.12
N GLU A 140 -29.08 -9.04 5.46
CA GLU A 140 -28.94 -10.44 5.06
C GLU A 140 -28.90 -11.38 6.27
N ILE A 141 -28.10 -11.03 7.29
CA ILE A 141 -28.03 -11.81 8.55
C ILE A 141 -29.39 -11.85 9.25
N LYS A 142 -30.16 -10.74 9.21
CA LYS A 142 -31.49 -10.67 9.83
C LYS A 142 -32.52 -11.49 9.06
N GLN A 143 -32.48 -11.49 7.73
CA GLN A 143 -33.36 -12.31 6.89
C GLN A 143 -33.09 -13.80 7.09
N VAL A 144 -31.83 -14.23 6.99
CA VAL A 144 -31.43 -15.63 7.21
C VAL A 144 -31.87 -16.12 8.59
N LYS A 145 -31.74 -15.30 9.63
CA LYS A 145 -32.20 -15.66 10.98
C LYS A 145 -33.72 -15.85 11.04
N THR A 146 -34.48 -15.04 10.30
CA THR A 146 -35.95 -15.09 10.29
C THR A 146 -36.46 -16.33 9.57
N ASP A 147 -35.83 -16.68 8.44
CA ASP A 147 -36.14 -17.86 7.63
C ASP A 147 -35.83 -19.18 8.36
N LEU A 148 -34.87 -19.19 9.30
CA LEU A 148 -34.53 -20.35 10.11
C LEU A 148 -35.43 -20.52 11.36
N THR A 149 -36.21 -19.50 11.71
CA THR A 149 -37.10 -19.52 12.90
C THR A 149 -38.59 -19.69 12.57
N THR A 150 -38.96 -19.75 11.28
CA THR A 150 -40.33 -19.98 10.81
C THR A 150 -40.45 -21.39 10.24
#